data_AF-A0A6L7SBQ5-F1
#
_entry.id   AF-A0A6L7SBQ5-F1
#
_cell.length_a   1.000
_cell.length_b   1.000
_cell.length_c   1.000
_cell.angle_alpha   90.00
_cell.angle_beta   90.00
_cell.angle_gamma   90.00
#
_symmetry.space_group_name_H-M   'P 1'
#
loop_
_entity.id
_entity.type
_entity.pdbx_description
1 polymer ?
#
loop_
_entity_poly.entity_id
_entity_poly.type
_entity_poly.pdbx_seq_one_letter_code
_entity_poly.pdbx_strand_id
1 'polypeptide(L)'
;MSGHPKDIAGPGFRSNPAPASIAVPAAQHGGLRPMPEDGQRFDGLGTGMLPVALDPVAIAGDEALSPCWNARCAKMESKWWLPHRTASPGPAARPSGTSSNFREEASGFWKRTIIPSGPASAVSLRISLPSATPVTASVLVKGTRKIRAYPKNPDLLHEMVRQQSRACNLAVACFREADEGLVDPKGPDLKRTALRATIRDFVRSEVHERGGTFRSADCDEAVNAAFRTRDAVIRKRKEGRKSQLRFRSRKDVRQRMTVQKLSGAFVDRNLDLAEPMPEEAWRKLTTIVIERGQWFICAQKRIVTVGQDEIQVRSVVALDPGVR
;
A
#
# COMPACT_ATOMS: atom_id res chain seq x y z
N MET A 1 -5.69 69.72 50.13
CA MET A 1 -4.25 69.38 50.13
C MET A 1 -4.17 67.86 50.24
N SER A 2 -4.07 67.15 49.11
CA SER A 2 -2.80 66.64 48.54
C SER A 2 -2.10 65.69 49.51
N GLY A 3 -1.88 64.41 49.24
CA GLY A 3 -2.09 63.62 48.04
C GLY A 3 -1.62 62.16 48.25
N HIS A 4 -1.84 61.36 47.22
CA HIS A 4 -1.21 60.07 46.86
C HIS A 4 -1.18 58.90 47.88
N PRO A 5 -1.82 57.76 47.55
CA PRO A 5 -1.32 56.45 47.90
C PRO A 5 -0.27 55.97 46.89
N LYS A 6 0.76 55.30 47.42
CA LYS A 6 1.89 54.68 46.70
C LYS A 6 1.44 53.47 45.90
N ASP A 7 1.82 53.43 44.62
CA ASP A 7 1.78 52.26 43.76
C ASP A 7 2.73 51.16 44.27
N ILE A 8 2.18 49.95 44.45
CA ILE A 8 2.95 48.72 44.61
C ILE A 8 3.05 48.10 43.22
N ALA A 9 4.25 48.17 42.64
CA ALA A 9 4.60 47.55 41.37
C ALA A 9 4.57 46.00 41.49
N GLY A 10 3.67 45.38 40.73
CA GLY A 10 3.67 43.93 40.49
C GLY A 10 4.70 43.52 39.44
N PRO A 11 5.16 42.25 39.45
CA PRO A 11 6.25 41.77 38.62
C PRO A 11 5.87 41.71 37.13
N GLY A 12 6.83 42.10 36.29
CA GLY A 12 6.66 42.37 34.87
C GLY A 12 6.13 41.19 34.06
N PHE A 13 5.11 41.50 33.26
CA PHE A 13 4.73 40.75 32.08
C PHE A 13 5.93 40.71 31.11
N ARG A 14 6.62 39.58 31.05
CA ARG A 14 7.49 39.26 29.91
C ARG A 14 6.59 38.97 28.71
N SER A 15 6.57 39.89 27.77
CA SER A 15 6.04 39.71 26.42
C SER A 15 6.64 38.44 25.81
N ASN A 16 5.78 37.50 25.40
CA ASN A 16 6.18 36.36 24.58
C ASN A 16 6.80 36.88 23.27
N PRO A 17 7.96 36.35 22.83
CA PRO A 17 8.49 36.68 21.52
C PRO A 17 7.54 36.16 20.43
N ALA A 18 7.17 37.03 19.50
CA ALA A 18 6.45 36.66 18.29
C ALA A 18 7.29 35.63 17.49
N PRO A 19 6.74 34.48 17.10
CA PRO A 19 7.46 33.55 16.25
C PRO A 19 7.62 34.14 14.84
N ALA A 20 8.81 33.93 14.28
CA ALA A 20 9.15 34.29 12.92
C ALA A 20 8.11 33.74 11.92
N SER A 21 7.49 34.68 11.20
CA SER A 21 6.90 34.58 9.86
C SER A 21 6.53 33.19 9.34
N ILE A 22 5.42 32.62 9.82
CA ILE A 22 4.68 31.60 9.04
C ILE A 22 3.88 32.36 7.96
N ALA A 23 4.56 32.80 6.92
CA ALA A 23 3.94 33.41 5.75
C ALA A 23 3.47 32.30 4.78
N VAL A 24 2.18 32.30 4.46
CA VAL A 24 1.59 31.44 3.43
C VAL A 24 1.82 32.11 2.07
N PRO A 25 2.49 31.49 1.07
CA PRO A 25 2.55 32.09 -0.25
C PRO A 25 1.24 31.84 -1.02
N ALA A 26 0.65 32.94 -1.46
CA ALA A 26 -0.46 33.02 -2.39
C ALA A 26 -0.07 32.44 -3.76
N ALA A 27 -1.01 31.75 -4.40
CA ALA A 27 -0.87 31.24 -5.75
C ALA A 27 -0.72 32.41 -6.75
N GLN A 28 0.31 32.35 -7.60
CA GLN A 28 0.37 33.16 -8.81
C GLN A 28 0.53 32.27 -10.05
N HIS A 29 -0.32 32.57 -11.02
CA HIS A 29 -0.39 32.03 -12.36
C HIS A 29 0.70 32.61 -13.27
N GLY A 30 1.12 31.80 -14.26
CA GLY A 30 1.47 32.29 -15.59
C GLY A 30 2.97 32.36 -15.93
N GLY A 31 3.37 31.72 -17.03
CA GLY A 31 4.65 32.01 -17.69
C GLY A 31 5.28 30.83 -18.44
N LEU A 32 4.79 30.53 -19.64
CA LEU A 32 5.46 29.70 -20.65
C LEU A 32 6.70 30.43 -21.21
N ARG A 33 7.83 29.71 -21.41
CA ARG A 33 8.82 29.77 -22.53
C ARG A 33 10.15 29.03 -22.17
N PRO A 34 11.06 28.73 -23.12
CA PRO A 34 11.06 27.56 -23.99
C PRO A 34 12.30 26.66 -23.76
N MET A 35 12.32 25.49 -24.41
CA MET A 35 13.44 24.54 -24.46
C MET A 35 14.68 25.11 -25.17
N PRO A 36 15.88 24.62 -24.82
CA PRO A 36 16.93 24.39 -25.81
C PRO A 36 17.22 22.89 -25.96
N GLU A 37 17.38 22.48 -27.22
CA GLU A 37 17.99 21.23 -27.64
C GLU A 37 19.53 21.28 -27.54
N ASP A 38 20.16 20.15 -27.88
CA ASP A 38 21.59 19.80 -27.87
C ASP A 38 22.07 19.26 -26.51
N GLY A 39 22.53 18.02 -26.33
CA GLY A 39 23.05 17.04 -27.27
C GLY A 39 24.55 16.81 -26.98
N GLN A 40 24.89 15.92 -26.03
CA GLN A 40 26.06 15.02 -26.10
C GLN A 40 26.27 14.14 -24.85
N ARG A 41 26.35 12.83 -25.14
CA ARG A 41 27.17 11.73 -24.59
C ARG A 41 27.44 11.63 -23.08
N PHE A 42 26.88 10.55 -22.52
CA PHE A 42 27.20 9.96 -21.22
C PHE A 42 28.33 8.94 -21.37
N ASP A 43 29.33 9.03 -20.48
CA ASP A 43 30.18 7.91 -20.06
C ASP A 43 30.41 8.04 -18.54
N GLY A 44 30.27 6.93 -17.80
CA GLY A 44 30.87 6.83 -16.45
C GLY A 44 29.99 6.29 -15.31
N LEU A 45 29.72 4.98 -15.35
CA LEU A 45 29.78 4.04 -14.21
C LEU A 45 28.80 4.22 -13.03
N GLY A 46 27.56 3.73 -13.22
CA GLY A 46 26.72 3.21 -12.15
C GLY A 46 26.87 1.69 -12.01
N THR A 47 27.07 1.21 -10.78
CA THR A 47 26.97 -0.20 -10.37
C THR A 47 25.51 -0.65 -10.51
N GLY A 48 25.15 -1.07 -11.72
CA GLY A 48 23.86 -1.67 -12.03
C GLY A 48 23.80 -3.11 -11.57
N MET A 49 22.60 -3.53 -11.14
CA MET A 49 22.23 -4.93 -11.08
C MET A 49 22.73 -5.64 -12.34
N LEU A 50 23.55 -6.68 -12.16
CA LEU A 50 23.89 -7.56 -13.26
C LEU A 50 22.58 -8.12 -13.82
N PRO A 51 22.28 -7.95 -15.11
CA PRO A 51 21.34 -8.85 -15.75
C PRO A 51 21.93 -10.25 -15.56
N VAL A 52 21.15 -11.17 -15.01
CA VAL A 52 21.46 -12.60 -15.16
C VAL A 52 21.28 -12.88 -16.65
N ALA A 53 22.35 -12.65 -17.40
CA ALA A 53 22.48 -13.18 -18.74
C ALA A 53 22.64 -14.68 -18.54
N LEU A 54 21.61 -15.43 -18.91
CA LEU A 54 21.72 -16.87 -19.04
C LEU A 54 22.84 -17.13 -20.03
N ASP A 55 23.93 -17.75 -19.56
CA ASP A 55 25.05 -18.13 -20.40
C ASP A 55 24.54 -19.13 -21.46
N PRO A 56 24.57 -18.80 -22.76
CA PRO A 56 24.16 -19.72 -23.82
C PRO A 56 24.95 -21.04 -23.80
N VAL A 57 26.16 -21.03 -23.24
CA VAL A 57 27.02 -22.20 -23.08
C VAL A 57 26.50 -23.14 -21.99
N ALA A 58 25.84 -22.60 -20.94
CA ALA A 58 25.23 -23.41 -19.90
C ALA A 58 23.96 -24.14 -20.38
N ILE A 59 23.21 -23.54 -21.32
CA ILE A 59 22.01 -24.15 -21.94
C ILE A 59 22.41 -25.20 -23.00
N ALA A 60 23.61 -25.08 -23.58
CA ALA A 60 24.10 -26.03 -24.59
C ALA A 60 24.38 -27.44 -24.03
N GLY A 61 24.49 -27.58 -22.70
CA GLY A 61 24.66 -28.86 -22.00
C GLY A 61 23.35 -29.46 -21.47
N ASP A 62 22.22 -28.76 -21.58
CA ASP A 62 20.93 -29.29 -21.16
C ASP A 62 20.48 -30.37 -22.16
N GLU A 63 20.26 -31.59 -21.66
CA GLU A 63 19.63 -32.65 -22.46
C GLU A 63 18.30 -32.11 -23.01
N ALA A 64 18.12 -32.24 -24.32
CA ALA A 64 16.88 -31.86 -24.97
C ALA A 64 15.72 -32.56 -24.27
N LEU A 65 14.91 -31.78 -23.54
CA LEU A 65 13.72 -32.31 -22.88
C LEU A 65 12.87 -32.98 -23.96
N SER A 66 12.52 -34.25 -23.72
CA SER A 66 11.62 -34.97 -24.62
C SER A 66 10.34 -34.14 -24.80
N PRO A 67 9.78 -34.03 -26.02
CA PRO A 67 8.58 -33.25 -26.25
C PRO A 67 7.49 -33.64 -25.25
N CYS A 68 6.90 -32.63 -24.60
CA CYS A 68 5.86 -32.80 -23.59
C CYS A 68 4.66 -33.62 -24.12
N TRP A 69 4.45 -33.60 -25.44
CA TRP A 69 3.57 -34.51 -26.17
C TRP A 69 4.37 -35.70 -26.70
N ASN A 70 4.48 -36.74 -25.89
CA ASN A 70 5.04 -38.03 -26.31
C ASN A 70 3.91 -39.07 -26.50
N ALA A 71 4.27 -40.28 -26.96
CA ALA A 71 3.31 -41.36 -27.21
C ALA A 71 2.45 -41.70 -25.97
N ARG A 72 2.94 -41.42 -24.75
CA ARG A 72 2.18 -41.59 -23.51
C ARG A 72 1.07 -40.56 -23.38
N CYS A 73 1.30 -39.31 -23.78
CA CYS A 73 0.29 -38.25 -23.81
C CYS A 73 -0.81 -38.56 -24.83
N ALA A 74 -0.46 -39.00 -26.05
CA ALA A 74 -1.45 -39.42 -27.05
C ALA A 74 -2.29 -40.64 -26.58
N LYS A 75 -1.68 -41.58 -25.87
CA LYS A 75 -2.39 -42.73 -25.26
C LYS A 75 -3.27 -42.32 -24.07
N MET A 76 -2.97 -41.22 -23.39
CA MET A 76 -3.83 -40.68 -22.33
C MET A 76 -4.98 -39.86 -22.93
N GLU A 77 -4.71 -39.04 -23.93
CA GLU A 77 -5.69 -38.22 -24.64
C GLU A 77 -6.81 -39.08 -25.24
N SER A 78 -6.47 -40.19 -25.89
CA SER A 78 -7.46 -41.17 -26.41
C SER A 78 -8.31 -41.84 -25.34
N LYS A 79 -7.96 -41.73 -24.06
CA LYS A 79 -8.76 -42.19 -22.92
C LYS A 79 -9.55 -41.08 -22.25
N TRP A 80 -9.33 -39.82 -22.64
CA TRP A 80 -10.04 -38.69 -22.08
C TRP A 80 -11.38 -38.55 -22.77
N TRP A 81 -12.43 -38.44 -21.96
CA TRP A 81 -13.72 -38.03 -22.48
C TRP A 81 -13.64 -36.54 -22.83
N LEU A 82 -13.75 -36.21 -24.12
CA LEU A 82 -13.84 -34.84 -24.60
C LEU A 82 -15.24 -34.58 -25.16
N PRO A 83 -15.90 -33.49 -24.76
CA PRO A 83 -17.21 -33.14 -25.30
C PRO A 83 -17.08 -32.77 -26.77
N HIS A 84 -17.83 -33.44 -27.64
CA HIS A 84 -17.88 -33.15 -29.06
C HIS A 84 -19.30 -33.19 -29.60
N ARG A 85 -19.55 -32.38 -30.63
CA ARG A 85 -20.77 -32.37 -31.43
C ARG A 85 -20.39 -32.79 -32.84
N THR A 86 -20.91 -33.90 -33.32
CA THR A 86 -20.76 -34.27 -34.73
C THR A 86 -21.83 -33.53 -35.54
N ALA A 87 -21.40 -32.67 -36.46
CA ALA A 87 -22.30 -32.08 -37.44
C ALA A 87 -22.77 -33.19 -38.39
N SER A 88 -24.09 -33.29 -38.61
CA SER A 88 -24.66 -34.21 -39.60
C SER A 88 -24.25 -33.75 -41.01
N PRO A 89 -23.79 -34.66 -41.89
CA PRO A 89 -23.50 -34.30 -43.27
C PRO A 89 -24.80 -34.25 -44.10
N GLY A 90 -25.19 -33.04 -44.50
CA GLY A 90 -25.93 -32.79 -45.74
C GLY A 90 -27.45 -32.51 -45.65
N PRO A 91 -28.03 -31.77 -46.62
CA PRO A 91 -29.31 -31.05 -46.49
C PRO A 91 -30.57 -31.86 -46.81
N ALA A 92 -30.54 -33.20 -46.75
CA ALA A 92 -31.66 -34.04 -47.21
C ALA A 92 -32.19 -35.06 -46.17
N ALA A 93 -31.84 -34.90 -44.89
CA ALA A 93 -32.42 -35.69 -43.81
C ALA A 93 -33.25 -34.79 -42.88
N ARG A 94 -34.46 -35.26 -42.54
CA ARG A 94 -35.32 -34.71 -41.47
C ARG A 94 -34.49 -34.37 -40.21
N PRO A 95 -34.89 -33.40 -39.38
CA PRO A 95 -34.13 -32.96 -38.22
C PRO A 95 -34.15 -34.02 -37.10
N SER A 96 -33.43 -35.13 -37.31
CA SER A 96 -33.02 -36.04 -36.24
C SER A 96 -31.76 -35.45 -35.63
N GLY A 97 -31.83 -35.19 -34.32
CA GLY A 97 -30.99 -34.27 -33.58
C GLY A 97 -29.48 -34.41 -33.80
N THR A 98 -28.80 -33.27 -33.65
CA THR A 98 -27.35 -33.20 -33.47
C THR A 98 -26.92 -34.23 -32.43
N SER A 99 -26.13 -35.22 -32.85
CA SER A 99 -25.60 -36.25 -31.96
C SER A 99 -24.46 -35.66 -31.14
N SER A 100 -24.73 -35.24 -29.90
CA SER A 100 -23.71 -34.87 -28.92
C SER A 100 -23.42 -36.03 -27.97
N ASN A 101 -22.15 -36.24 -27.61
CA ASN A 101 -21.77 -37.20 -26.58
C ASN A 101 -22.03 -36.69 -25.15
N PHE A 102 -22.65 -35.51 -25.01
CA PHE A 102 -23.09 -34.87 -23.76
C PHE A 102 -24.52 -34.32 -23.86
N ARG A 103 -25.16 -34.12 -22.71
CA ARG A 103 -26.42 -33.38 -22.51
C ARG A 103 -26.12 -32.07 -21.80
N GLU A 104 -26.78 -30.99 -22.20
CA GLU A 104 -26.69 -29.70 -21.49
C GLU A 104 -27.75 -29.66 -20.39
N GLU A 105 -27.35 -29.34 -19.17
CA GLU A 105 -28.27 -29.08 -18.07
C GLU A 105 -28.59 -27.58 -17.98
N ALA A 106 -29.79 -27.26 -17.50
CA ALA A 106 -30.28 -25.88 -17.38
C ALA A 106 -29.26 -25.03 -16.60
N SER A 107 -28.88 -23.91 -17.20
CA SER A 107 -27.73 -23.13 -16.77
C SER A 107 -27.89 -21.66 -17.21
N GLY A 108 -27.34 -20.74 -16.42
CA GLY A 108 -27.57 -19.30 -16.58
C GLY A 108 -26.95 -18.71 -17.86
N PHE A 109 -27.24 -17.44 -18.14
CA PHE A 109 -26.85 -16.75 -19.39
C PHE A 109 -25.35 -16.85 -19.77
N TRP A 110 -24.44 -17.02 -18.80
CA TRP A 110 -22.99 -16.99 -19.02
C TRP A 110 -22.27 -18.34 -18.76
N LYS A 111 -22.97 -19.39 -18.31
CA LYS A 111 -22.36 -20.69 -18.00
C LYS A 111 -23.26 -21.80 -18.52
N ARG A 112 -22.68 -22.82 -19.15
CA ARG A 112 -23.39 -24.07 -19.49
C ARG A 112 -22.81 -25.26 -18.75
N THR A 113 -23.67 -26.06 -18.14
CA THR A 113 -23.28 -27.32 -17.49
C THR A 113 -23.52 -28.45 -18.48
N ILE A 114 -22.53 -29.32 -18.70
CA ILE A 114 -22.64 -30.46 -19.60
C ILE A 114 -22.43 -31.77 -18.83
N ILE A 115 -23.22 -32.78 -19.16
CA ILE A 115 -23.20 -34.11 -18.54
C ILE A 115 -22.95 -35.14 -19.65
N PRO A 116 -21.95 -36.04 -19.54
CA PRO A 116 -21.75 -37.11 -20.51
C PRO A 116 -23.02 -37.95 -20.74
N SER A 117 -23.36 -38.23 -21.99
CA SER A 117 -24.60 -38.96 -22.36
C SER A 117 -24.52 -40.48 -22.16
N GLY A 118 -23.34 -41.03 -21.91
CA GLY A 118 -23.10 -42.45 -21.67
C GLY A 118 -22.45 -42.71 -20.31
N PRO A 119 -22.42 -43.97 -19.83
CA PRO A 119 -21.67 -44.33 -18.64
C PRO A 119 -20.20 -44.03 -18.92
N ALA A 120 -19.72 -42.89 -18.43
CA ALA A 120 -18.30 -42.62 -18.42
C ALA A 120 -17.68 -43.75 -17.61
N SER A 121 -16.86 -44.60 -18.25
CA SER A 121 -16.02 -45.53 -17.53
C SER A 121 -15.38 -44.72 -16.42
N ALA A 122 -15.66 -45.09 -15.16
CA ALA A 122 -15.05 -44.48 -14.00
C ALA A 122 -13.57 -44.88 -14.02
N VAL A 123 -12.83 -44.25 -14.93
CA VAL A 123 -11.38 -44.33 -14.97
C VAL A 123 -10.97 -43.55 -13.75
N SER A 124 -10.84 -44.26 -12.63
CA SER A 124 -10.15 -43.77 -11.45
C SER A 124 -8.73 -43.46 -11.89
N LEU A 125 -8.52 -42.24 -12.35
CA LEU A 125 -7.21 -41.70 -12.65
C LEU A 125 -6.49 -41.59 -11.31
N ARG A 126 -5.79 -42.66 -10.92
CA ARG A 126 -4.74 -42.59 -9.91
C ARG A 126 -3.58 -41.84 -10.56
N ILE A 127 -3.75 -40.53 -10.69
CA ILE A 127 -2.65 -39.64 -10.99
C ILE A 127 -1.86 -39.55 -9.68
N SER A 128 -0.92 -40.46 -9.50
CA SER A 128 0.15 -40.26 -8.52
C SER A 128 1.06 -39.18 -9.09
N LEU A 129 0.67 -37.91 -8.92
CA LEU A 129 1.66 -36.83 -8.96
C LEU A 129 2.64 -37.15 -7.83
N PRO A 130 3.95 -37.32 -8.09
CA PRO A 130 4.92 -37.18 -7.02
C PRO A 130 4.79 -35.74 -6.51
N SER A 131 4.01 -35.57 -5.45
CA SER A 131 4.02 -34.34 -4.67
C SER A 131 5.36 -34.29 -3.98
N ALA A 132 6.37 -33.74 -4.65
CA ALA A 132 7.48 -33.14 -3.96
C ALA A 132 6.89 -31.94 -3.20
N THR A 133 6.36 -32.19 -2.01
CA THR A 133 6.14 -31.13 -1.03
C THR A 133 7.53 -30.77 -0.53
N PRO A 134 8.14 -29.64 -0.98
CA PRO A 134 9.36 -29.19 -0.34
C PRO A 134 9.04 -28.96 1.14
N VAL A 135 9.75 -29.67 2.02
CA VAL A 135 9.71 -29.38 3.46
C VAL A 135 10.53 -28.11 3.65
N THR A 136 9.94 -26.96 3.34
CA THR A 136 10.57 -25.68 3.62
C THR A 136 10.25 -25.26 5.06
N ALA A 137 11.28 -24.90 5.81
CA ALA A 137 11.13 -24.40 7.17
C ALA A 137 10.20 -23.18 7.17
N SER A 138 9.16 -23.22 8.00
CA SER A 138 8.26 -22.08 8.17
C SER A 138 8.98 -20.98 8.94
N VAL A 139 9.06 -19.78 8.38
CA VAL A 139 9.63 -18.60 9.04
C VAL A 139 8.51 -17.69 9.51
N LEU A 140 8.62 -17.21 10.76
CA LEU A 140 7.65 -16.28 11.33
C LEU A 140 8.06 -14.84 11.00
N VAL A 141 7.37 -14.20 10.08
CA VAL A 141 7.63 -12.82 9.64
C VAL A 141 6.64 -11.86 10.27
N LYS A 142 7.12 -10.66 10.68
CA LYS A 142 6.23 -9.57 11.12
C LYS A 142 5.60 -8.92 9.89
N GLY A 143 4.32 -9.17 9.67
CA GLY A 143 3.52 -8.57 8.61
C GLY A 143 2.55 -7.52 9.12
N THR A 144 1.86 -6.88 8.18
CA THR A 144 0.75 -5.96 8.45
C THR A 144 -0.49 -6.47 7.72
N ARG A 145 -1.55 -6.78 8.47
CA ARG A 145 -2.87 -7.11 7.92
C ARG A 145 -3.69 -5.85 7.79
N LYS A 146 -4.29 -5.62 6.62
CA LYS A 146 -5.20 -4.51 6.38
C LYS A 146 -6.63 -4.97 6.67
N ILE A 147 -7.21 -4.49 7.77
CA ILE A 147 -8.55 -4.87 8.23
C ILE A 147 -9.51 -3.73 7.87
N ARG A 148 -10.65 -4.07 7.27
CA ARG A 148 -11.71 -3.10 6.98
C ARG A 148 -12.35 -2.63 8.28
N ALA A 149 -12.46 -1.31 8.43
CA ALA A 149 -13.09 -0.67 9.57
C ALA A 149 -14.25 0.24 9.12
N TYR A 150 -15.21 0.44 10.01
CA TYR A 150 -16.36 1.30 9.82
C TYR A 150 -16.43 2.29 10.98
N PRO A 151 -16.20 3.59 10.74
CA PRO A 151 -16.30 4.61 11.77
C PRO A 151 -17.70 4.69 12.36
N LYS A 152 -17.79 4.65 13.69
CA LYS A 152 -19.02 4.98 14.44
C LYS A 152 -19.31 6.47 14.39
N ASN A 153 -18.24 7.27 14.48
CA ASN A 153 -18.29 8.72 14.31
C ASN A 153 -17.23 9.14 13.28
N PRO A 154 -17.62 9.30 11.99
CA PRO A 154 -16.68 9.63 10.92
C PRO A 154 -16.09 11.04 11.07
N ASP A 155 -16.86 12.00 11.59
CA ASP A 155 -16.43 13.38 11.74
C ASP A 155 -15.28 13.51 12.75
N LEU A 156 -15.40 12.79 13.87
CA LEU A 156 -14.33 12.73 14.87
C LEU A 156 -13.02 12.18 14.26
N LEU A 157 -13.10 11.10 13.49
CA LEU A 157 -11.92 10.49 12.89
C LEU A 157 -11.35 11.36 11.75
N HIS A 158 -12.19 12.03 10.96
CA HIS A 158 -11.75 13.01 9.98
C HIS A 158 -11.02 14.18 10.65
N GLU A 159 -11.52 14.66 11.79
CA GLU A 159 -10.84 15.71 12.54
C GLU A 159 -9.49 15.23 13.10
N MET A 160 -9.40 13.98 13.56
CA MET A 160 -8.10 13.39 13.93
C MET A 160 -7.12 13.35 12.74
N VAL A 161 -7.57 12.91 11.56
CA VAL A 161 -6.74 12.91 10.34
C VAL A 161 -6.31 14.32 9.96
N ARG A 162 -7.19 15.31 10.11
CA ARG A 162 -6.91 16.73 9.86
C ARG A 162 -5.83 17.25 10.81
N GLN A 163 -5.96 17.01 12.11
CA GLN A 163 -4.99 17.43 13.13
C GLN A 163 -3.61 16.86 12.83
N GLN A 164 -3.51 15.55 12.55
CA GLN A 164 -2.23 14.92 12.22
C GLN A 164 -1.65 15.41 10.90
N SER A 165 -2.49 15.61 9.88
CA SER A 165 -2.02 16.14 8.59
C SER A 165 -1.51 17.57 8.74
N ARG A 166 -2.18 18.41 9.54
CA ARG A 166 -1.74 19.78 9.85
C ARG A 166 -0.41 19.78 10.59
N ALA A 167 -0.28 19.00 11.66
CA ALA A 167 0.97 18.87 12.41
C ALA A 167 2.13 18.38 11.55
N CYS A 168 1.89 17.35 10.71
CA CYS A 168 2.90 16.84 9.78
C CYS A 168 3.30 17.90 8.74
N ASN A 169 2.35 18.67 8.22
CA ASN A 169 2.63 19.70 7.22
C ASN A 169 3.41 20.88 7.81
N LEU A 170 3.09 21.31 9.04
CA LEU A 170 3.87 22.34 9.73
C LEU A 170 5.32 21.89 9.93
N ALA A 171 5.55 20.64 10.37
CA ALA A 171 6.90 20.10 10.48
C ALA A 171 7.64 20.07 9.13
N VAL A 172 6.94 19.67 8.06
CA VAL A 172 7.51 19.68 6.69
C VAL A 172 7.83 21.09 6.22
N ALA A 173 7.02 22.09 6.57
CA ALA A 173 7.30 23.49 6.23
C ALA A 173 8.61 23.96 6.88
N CYS A 174 8.77 23.74 8.20
CA CYS A 174 10.01 24.07 8.90
C CYS A 174 11.23 23.35 8.30
N PHE A 175 11.07 22.10 7.86
CA PHE A 175 12.17 21.38 7.19
C PHE A 175 12.51 21.94 5.82
N ARG A 176 11.54 22.45 5.06
CA ARG A 176 11.77 23.09 3.77
C ARG A 176 12.47 24.43 3.95
N GLU A 177 12.03 25.24 4.91
CA GLU A 177 12.69 26.51 5.26
C GLU A 177 14.15 26.29 5.68
N ALA A 178 14.42 25.22 6.43
CA ALA A 178 15.79 24.84 6.78
C ALA A 178 16.62 24.34 5.58
N ASP A 179 16.01 23.59 4.65
CA ASP A 179 16.66 23.15 3.41
C ASP A 179 16.93 24.35 2.45
N GLU A 180 16.13 25.42 2.52
CA GLU A 180 16.28 26.68 1.77
C GLU A 180 17.27 27.67 2.43
N GLY A 181 17.78 27.36 3.62
CA GLY A 181 18.74 28.21 4.33
C GLY A 181 18.12 29.40 5.08
N LEU A 182 16.79 29.44 5.21
CA LEU A 182 16.07 30.48 5.96
C LEU A 182 16.16 30.28 7.48
N VAL A 183 16.37 29.04 7.93
CA VAL A 183 16.51 28.66 9.33
C VAL A 183 17.71 27.75 9.49
N ASP A 184 18.48 27.89 10.57
CA ASP A 184 19.60 27.00 10.86
C ASP A 184 19.10 25.55 11.07
N PRO A 185 19.50 24.58 10.21
CA PRO A 185 19.08 23.19 10.33
C PRO A 185 19.53 22.52 11.64
N LYS A 186 20.55 23.07 12.32
CA LYS A 186 21.04 22.61 13.63
C LYS A 186 20.56 23.49 14.80
N GLY A 187 19.73 24.49 14.51
CA GLY A 187 19.17 25.39 15.50
C GLY A 187 18.34 24.67 16.56
N PRO A 188 18.16 25.29 17.75
CA PRO A 188 17.38 24.71 18.83
C PRO A 188 15.91 24.44 18.42
N ASP A 189 15.35 25.26 17.53
CA ASP A 189 13.93 25.21 17.14
C ASP A 189 13.59 23.99 16.28
N LEU A 190 14.55 23.49 15.49
CA LEU A 190 14.41 22.28 14.69
C LEU A 190 14.74 20.99 15.45
N LYS A 191 15.16 21.08 16.73
CA LYS A 191 15.32 19.89 17.58
C LYS A 191 13.96 19.25 17.79
N ARG A 192 13.92 17.91 17.71
CA ARG A 192 12.69 17.11 17.77
C ARG A 192 11.78 17.43 18.96
N THR A 193 12.33 17.77 20.11
CA THR A 193 11.54 18.12 21.31
C THR A 193 10.95 19.53 21.20
N ALA A 194 11.75 20.53 20.82
CA ALA A 194 11.30 21.91 20.64
C ALA A 194 10.24 22.01 19.54
N LEU A 195 10.52 21.46 18.35
CA LEU A 195 9.59 21.50 17.22
C LEU A 195 8.23 20.86 17.54
N ARG A 196 8.24 19.75 18.31
CA ARG A 196 7.00 19.11 18.78
C ARG A 196 6.22 20.03 19.71
N ALA A 197 6.88 20.71 20.64
CA ALA A 197 6.21 21.63 21.57
C ALA A 197 5.55 22.79 20.81
N THR A 198 6.31 23.45 19.93
CA THR A 198 5.82 24.57 19.12
C THR A 198 4.63 24.18 18.25
N ILE A 199 4.74 23.07 17.51
CA ILE A 199 3.64 22.60 16.65
C ILE A 199 2.43 22.18 17.49
N ARG A 200 2.65 21.55 18.64
CA ARG A 200 1.55 21.15 19.54
C ARG A 200 0.75 22.34 20.01
N ASP A 201 1.40 23.42 20.43
CA ASP A 201 0.71 24.62 20.91
C ASP A 201 -0.04 25.32 19.78
N PHE A 202 0.55 25.40 18.59
CA PHE A 202 -0.10 25.97 17.40
C PHE A 202 -1.30 25.15 16.92
N VAL A 203 -1.19 23.82 16.87
CA VAL A 203 -2.33 22.96 16.48
C VAL A 203 -3.39 22.95 17.57
N ARG A 204 -3.00 23.05 18.85
CA ARG A 204 -3.93 23.17 19.96
C ARG A 204 -4.80 24.42 19.81
N SER A 205 -4.21 25.59 19.57
CA SER A 205 -4.99 26.83 19.40
C SER A 205 -5.97 26.72 18.22
N GLU A 206 -5.51 26.26 17.04
CA GLU A 206 -6.39 26.08 15.87
C GLU A 206 -7.58 25.13 16.12
N VAL A 207 -7.38 24.10 16.95
CA VAL A 207 -8.43 23.13 17.27
C VAL A 207 -9.45 23.71 18.26
N HIS A 208 -8.99 24.47 19.25
CA HIS A 208 -9.87 25.12 20.23
C HIS A 208 -10.71 26.22 19.58
N GLU A 209 -10.15 27.00 18.65
CA GLU A 209 -10.89 28.00 17.87
C GLU A 209 -12.05 27.38 17.06
N ARG A 210 -11.93 26.10 16.69
CA ARG A 210 -12.96 25.35 15.96
C ARG A 210 -13.92 24.58 16.88
N GLY A 211 -13.75 24.68 18.20
CA GLY A 211 -14.54 23.93 19.18
C GLY A 211 -14.24 22.43 19.21
N GLY A 212 -13.08 21.99 18.70
CA GLY A 212 -12.70 20.57 18.63
C GLY A 212 -11.94 20.08 19.86
N THR A 213 -11.82 18.75 20.00
CA THR A 213 -10.97 18.14 21.03
C THR A 213 -9.55 17.93 20.52
N PHE A 214 -8.58 18.54 21.21
CA PHE A 214 -7.16 18.39 20.87
C PHE A 214 -6.56 17.10 21.45
N ARG A 215 -5.76 16.38 20.65
CA ARG A 215 -5.04 15.17 21.07
C ARG A 215 -3.53 15.34 20.92
N SER A 216 -2.83 15.55 22.04
CA SER A 216 -1.38 15.81 22.04
C SER A 216 -0.55 14.64 21.48
N ALA A 217 -0.88 13.40 21.85
CA ALA A 217 -0.15 12.21 21.41
C ALA A 217 -0.18 12.04 19.88
N ASP A 218 -1.33 12.33 19.26
CA ASP A 218 -1.53 12.24 17.81
C ASP A 218 -0.69 13.30 17.08
N CYS A 219 -0.63 14.51 17.62
CA CYS A 219 0.21 15.60 17.10
C CYS A 219 1.70 15.24 17.17
N ASP A 220 2.16 14.75 18.32
CA ASP A 220 3.56 14.35 18.52
C ASP A 220 3.97 13.24 17.53
N GLU A 221 3.11 12.25 17.32
CA GLU A 221 3.39 11.15 16.42
C GLU A 221 3.42 11.60 14.95
N ALA A 222 2.57 12.57 14.58
CA ALA A 222 2.60 13.18 13.25
C ALA A 222 3.94 13.89 12.98
N VAL A 223 4.47 14.63 13.97
CA VAL A 223 5.80 15.26 13.87
C VAL A 223 6.91 14.20 13.79
N ASN A 224 6.84 13.15 14.60
CA ASN A 224 7.80 12.02 14.50
C ASN A 224 7.75 11.33 13.12
N ALA A 225 6.56 11.21 12.53
CA ALA A 225 6.40 10.70 11.17
C ALA A 225 7.04 11.63 10.13
N ALA A 226 6.96 12.95 10.33
CA ALA A 226 7.64 13.93 9.47
C ALA A 226 9.16 13.79 9.57
N PHE A 227 9.73 13.65 10.78
CA PHE A 227 11.17 13.38 10.95
C PHE A 227 11.62 12.12 10.22
N ARG A 228 10.90 11.00 10.39
CA ARG A 228 11.19 9.75 9.66
C ARG A 228 11.15 9.94 8.14
N THR A 229 10.23 10.79 7.66
CA THR A 229 10.13 11.11 6.22
C THR A 229 11.32 11.95 5.77
N ARG A 230 11.76 12.93 6.57
CA ARG A 230 12.98 13.72 6.31
C ARG A 230 14.22 12.84 6.23
N ASP A 231 14.42 11.96 7.22
CA ASP A 231 15.55 11.04 7.26
C ASP A 231 15.57 10.13 6.02
N ALA A 232 14.41 9.61 5.62
CA ALA A 232 14.28 8.79 4.42
C ALA A 232 14.58 9.57 3.12
N VAL A 233 14.16 10.83 3.03
CA VAL A 233 14.47 11.71 1.88
C VAL A 233 15.97 12.02 1.83
N ILE A 234 16.59 12.36 2.96
CA ILE A 234 18.05 12.61 3.05
C ILE A 234 18.82 11.37 2.61
N ARG A 235 18.43 10.18 3.10
CA ARG A 235 19.06 8.92 2.68
C ARG A 235 18.97 8.70 1.17
N LYS A 236 17.78 8.90 0.58
CA LYS A 236 17.59 8.79 -0.88
C LYS A 236 18.43 9.81 -1.66
N ARG A 237 18.56 11.04 -1.18
CA ARG A 237 19.42 12.07 -1.80
C ARG A 237 20.89 11.68 -1.73
N LYS A 238 21.35 11.09 -0.60
CA LYS A 238 22.71 10.54 -0.47
C LYS A 238 22.97 9.39 -1.44
N GLU A 239 21.95 8.58 -1.76
CA GLU A 239 21.99 7.54 -2.80
C GLU A 239 21.90 8.11 -4.24
N GLY A 240 21.93 9.44 -4.43
CA GLY A 240 21.82 10.10 -5.75
C GLY A 240 20.41 10.16 -6.32
N ARG A 241 19.38 9.72 -5.58
CA ARG A 241 17.98 9.73 -6.04
C ARG A 241 17.33 11.09 -5.76
N LYS A 242 16.72 11.68 -6.78
CA LYS A 242 15.90 12.90 -6.64
C LYS A 242 14.68 12.61 -5.75
N SER A 243 14.70 13.13 -4.53
CA SER A 243 13.62 12.97 -3.56
C SER A 243 13.34 14.29 -2.84
N GLN A 244 12.05 14.59 -2.62
CA GLN A 244 11.59 15.83 -2.01
C GLN A 244 10.55 15.53 -0.93
N LEU A 245 10.56 16.35 0.12
CA LEU A 245 9.48 16.39 1.09
C LEU A 245 8.20 16.88 0.42
N ARG A 246 7.05 16.26 0.73
CA ARG A 246 5.73 16.66 0.21
C ARG A 246 4.78 16.92 1.37
N PHE A 247 3.95 17.95 1.21
CA PHE A 247 2.81 18.15 2.10
C PHE A 247 1.77 17.06 1.88
N ARG A 248 1.05 16.71 2.94
CA ARG A 248 -0.13 15.85 2.88
C ARG A 248 -1.33 16.70 2.49
N SER A 249 -2.00 16.35 1.40
CA SER A 249 -3.20 17.04 0.95
C SER A 249 -4.45 16.37 1.51
N ARG A 250 -5.48 17.17 1.79
CA ARG A 250 -6.82 16.63 2.06
C ARG A 250 -7.46 16.00 0.82
N LYS A 251 -6.98 16.35 -0.37
CA LYS A 251 -7.47 15.79 -1.63
C LYS A 251 -6.75 14.50 -2.04
N ASP A 252 -5.80 14.03 -1.24
CA ASP A 252 -5.08 12.78 -1.53
C ASP A 252 -6.05 11.60 -1.48
N VAL A 253 -5.97 10.74 -2.50
CA VAL A 253 -6.78 9.50 -2.61
C VAL A 253 -6.62 8.60 -1.38
N ARG A 254 -5.43 8.68 -0.77
CA ARG A 254 -5.03 7.93 0.42
C ARG A 254 -4.64 8.89 1.53
N GLN A 255 -5.45 8.97 2.56
CA GLN A 255 -5.12 9.67 3.80
C GLN A 255 -4.75 8.66 4.88
N ARG A 256 -3.97 9.10 5.87
CA ARG A 256 -3.56 8.25 6.98
C ARG A 256 -3.43 9.02 8.28
N MET A 257 -3.78 8.37 9.37
CA MET A 257 -3.44 8.76 10.73
C MET A 257 -2.75 7.62 11.45
N THR A 258 -2.00 7.95 12.49
CA THR A 258 -1.25 7.00 13.30
C THR A 258 -1.73 7.10 14.73
N VAL A 259 -2.07 5.96 15.33
CA VAL A 259 -2.48 5.85 16.73
C VAL A 259 -1.34 5.21 17.51
N GLN A 260 -0.81 5.91 18.51
CA GLN A 260 0.41 5.52 19.22
C GLN A 260 0.30 4.17 19.94
N LYS A 261 -0.82 3.96 20.62
CA LYS A 261 -1.13 2.73 21.35
C LYS A 261 -2.57 2.36 21.05
N LEU A 262 -2.78 1.43 20.12
CA LEU A 262 -4.12 0.93 19.84
C LEU A 262 -4.68 0.22 21.08
N SER A 263 -5.81 0.70 21.59
CA SER A 263 -6.51 0.12 22.73
C SER A 263 -7.86 -0.45 22.29
N GLY A 264 -8.33 -1.50 22.97
CA GLY A 264 -9.69 -2.03 22.77
C GLY A 264 -10.73 -0.93 22.93
N ALA A 265 -10.64 -0.14 24.00
CA ALA A 265 -11.54 1.00 24.23
C ALA A 265 -11.54 2.04 23.09
N PHE A 266 -10.42 2.26 22.40
CA PHE A 266 -10.41 3.12 21.21
C PHE A 266 -11.17 2.47 20.06
N VAL A 267 -10.93 1.19 19.79
CA VAL A 267 -11.63 0.45 18.73
C VAL A 267 -13.13 0.40 19.04
N ASP A 268 -13.53 -0.11 20.21
CA ASP A 268 -14.92 -0.31 20.58
C ASP A 268 -15.75 0.98 20.55
N ARG A 269 -15.15 2.12 20.92
CA ARG A 269 -15.85 3.42 20.91
C ARG A 269 -15.93 4.06 19.53
N ASN A 270 -14.98 3.80 18.64
CA ASN A 270 -14.85 4.58 17.40
C ASN A 270 -15.05 3.78 16.11
N LEU A 271 -14.89 2.45 16.14
CA LEU A 271 -14.77 1.61 14.96
C LEU A 271 -15.52 0.28 15.13
N ASP A 272 -16.25 -0.12 14.09
CA ASP A 272 -16.68 -1.51 13.90
C ASP A 272 -15.74 -2.18 12.89
N LEU A 273 -15.27 -3.39 13.17
CA LEU A 273 -14.29 -4.09 12.34
C LEU A 273 -14.96 -5.22 11.57
N ALA A 274 -14.57 -5.39 10.30
CA ALA A 274 -15.01 -6.52 9.50
C ALA A 274 -14.43 -7.86 9.98
N GLU A 275 -13.28 -7.81 10.65
CA GLU A 275 -12.54 -8.97 11.12
C GLU A 275 -11.99 -8.70 12.53
N PRO A 276 -11.83 -9.74 13.37
CA PRO A 276 -11.25 -9.57 14.69
C PRO A 276 -9.80 -9.09 14.61
N MET A 277 -9.43 -8.24 15.56
CA MET A 277 -8.08 -7.70 15.66
C MET A 277 -7.09 -8.80 16.09
N PRO A 278 -5.94 -8.97 15.41
CA PRO A 278 -4.87 -9.84 15.88
C PRO A 278 -4.37 -9.41 17.27
N GLU A 279 -4.11 -10.37 18.15
CA GLU A 279 -3.65 -10.07 19.50
C GLU A 279 -2.35 -9.27 19.52
N GLU A 280 -1.49 -9.45 18.51
CA GLU A 280 -0.19 -8.77 18.45
C GLU A 280 -0.29 -7.30 18.06
N ALA A 281 -1.44 -6.85 17.56
CA ALA A 281 -1.67 -5.47 17.14
C ALA A 281 -1.95 -4.54 18.33
N TRP A 282 -2.39 -5.08 19.47
CA TRP A 282 -2.75 -4.27 20.62
C TRP A 282 -1.55 -3.60 21.28
N ARG A 283 -1.77 -2.37 21.79
CA ARG A 283 -0.75 -1.52 22.42
C ARG A 283 0.44 -1.20 21.51
N LYS A 284 0.33 -1.46 20.20
CA LYS A 284 1.32 -1.09 19.19
C LYS A 284 0.94 0.21 18.50
N LEU A 285 1.92 0.78 17.82
CA LEU A 285 1.75 1.88 16.88
C LEU A 285 0.99 1.36 15.66
N THR A 286 -0.20 1.89 15.41
CA THR A 286 -1.07 1.40 14.34
C THR A 286 -1.40 2.53 13.39
N THR A 287 -1.37 2.26 12.08
CA THR A 287 -1.80 3.23 11.08
C THR A 287 -3.24 2.94 10.66
N ILE A 288 -4.08 3.96 10.67
CA ILE A 288 -5.43 3.91 10.11
C ILE A 288 -5.40 4.70 8.80
N VAL A 289 -5.95 4.11 7.76
CA VAL A 289 -5.87 4.62 6.39
C VAL A 289 -7.27 4.80 5.85
N ILE A 290 -7.50 5.93 5.18
CA ILE A 290 -8.68 6.18 4.37
C ILE A 290 -8.24 6.09 2.90
N GLU A 291 -8.82 5.16 2.15
CA GLU A 291 -8.56 5.00 0.72
C GLU A 291 -9.88 4.99 -0.03
N ARG A 292 -10.08 5.92 -0.98
CA ARG A 292 -11.31 5.98 -1.80
C ARG A 292 -12.61 5.95 -0.95
N GLY A 293 -12.62 6.70 0.15
CA GLY A 293 -13.76 6.78 1.08
C GLY A 293 -13.89 5.59 2.04
N GLN A 294 -12.95 4.65 2.01
CA GLN A 294 -12.99 3.43 2.79
C GLN A 294 -11.93 3.40 3.89
N TRP A 295 -12.31 2.95 5.08
CA TRP A 295 -11.44 2.96 6.25
C TRP A 295 -10.79 1.60 6.49
N PHE A 296 -9.51 1.62 6.84
CA PHE A 296 -8.73 0.43 7.12
C PHE A 296 -7.80 0.61 8.31
N ILE A 297 -7.72 -0.39 9.17
CA ILE A 297 -6.67 -0.49 10.19
C ILE A 297 -5.56 -1.39 9.65
N CYS A 298 -4.33 -0.87 9.65
CA CYS A 298 -3.12 -1.63 9.34
C CYS A 298 -2.59 -2.28 10.62
N ALA A 299 -3.14 -3.44 10.97
CA ALA A 299 -2.84 -4.18 12.19
C ALA A 299 -1.56 -5.03 12.03
N GLN A 300 -0.67 -4.99 13.02
CA GLN A 300 0.50 -5.86 13.03
C GLN A 300 0.07 -7.31 13.28
N LYS A 301 0.55 -8.25 12.46
CA LYS A 301 0.26 -9.69 12.60
C LYS A 301 1.53 -10.49 12.34
N ARG A 302 1.77 -11.57 13.10
CA ARG A 302 2.82 -12.53 12.74
C ARG A 302 2.28 -13.43 11.64
N ILE A 303 2.95 -13.44 10.49
CA ILE A 303 2.60 -14.26 9.34
C ILE A 303 3.60 -15.40 9.31
N VAL A 304 3.10 -16.62 9.35
CA VAL A 304 3.91 -17.81 9.09
C VAL A 304 4.06 -17.91 7.58
N THR A 305 5.23 -17.54 7.07
CA THR A 305 5.57 -17.76 5.67
C THR A 305 6.19 -19.15 5.57
N VAL A 306 5.51 -20.06 4.89
CA VAL A 306 6.17 -21.27 4.39
C VAL A 306 7.05 -20.82 3.23
N GLY A 307 8.32 -21.22 3.22
CA GLY A 307 9.34 -20.68 2.30
C GLY A 307 8.99 -20.84 0.83
N GLN A 308 8.22 -19.88 0.30
CA GLN A 308 8.02 -19.50 -1.11
C GLN A 308 7.09 -18.27 -1.26
N ASP A 309 6.92 -17.45 -0.22
CA ASP A 309 6.30 -16.11 -0.32
C ASP A 309 7.33 -15.01 -0.58
N GLU A 310 8.56 -15.37 -0.96
CA GLU A 310 9.29 -14.49 -1.85
C GLU A 310 8.44 -14.36 -3.11
N ILE A 311 8.15 -13.13 -3.48
CA ILE A 311 7.59 -12.72 -4.75
C ILE A 311 8.65 -13.08 -5.82
N GLN A 312 8.93 -14.37 -5.99
CA GLN A 312 9.43 -14.87 -7.24
C GLN A 312 8.32 -14.53 -8.21
N VAL A 313 8.70 -13.74 -9.21
CA VAL A 313 7.99 -13.55 -10.46
C VAL A 313 7.54 -14.94 -10.90
N ARG A 314 6.36 -15.39 -10.46
CA ARG A 314 5.71 -16.57 -11.03
C ARG A 314 5.51 -16.14 -12.46
N SER A 315 6.33 -16.67 -13.36
CA SER A 315 6.12 -16.48 -14.78
C SER A 315 4.67 -16.85 -15.02
N VAL A 316 3.89 -15.86 -15.45
CA VAL A 316 2.53 -16.10 -15.87
C VAL A 316 2.66 -16.90 -17.15
N VAL A 317 2.65 -18.22 -17.04
CA VAL A 317 2.58 -19.09 -18.20
C VAL A 317 1.13 -19.08 -18.64
N ALA A 318 0.85 -18.28 -19.68
CA ALA A 318 -0.40 -18.38 -20.41
C ALA A 318 -0.36 -19.71 -21.20
N LEU A 319 -1.17 -20.68 -20.78
CA LEU A 319 -1.45 -21.84 -21.61
C LEU A 319 -2.42 -21.37 -22.70
N ASP A 320 -1.90 -21.16 -23.90
CA ASP A 320 -2.74 -21.00 -25.09
C ASP A 320 -3.41 -22.37 -25.35
N PRO A 321 -4.75 -22.48 -25.25
CA PRO A 321 -5.44 -23.74 -25.51
C PRO A 321 -5.42 -24.15 -26.98
N GLY A 322 -4.75 -23.38 -27.87
CA GLY A 322 -4.29 -23.84 -29.17
C GLY A 322 -5.38 -24.58 -29.94
N VAL A 323 -6.40 -23.86 -30.41
CA VAL A 323 -7.28 -24.42 -31.45
C VAL A 323 -6.52 -24.35 -32.77
N ARG A 324 -5.99 -25.49 -33.22
CA ARG A 324 -5.68 -25.76 -34.62
C ARG A 324 -6.56 -26.88 -35.13
#